data_AF-A0A6L3ZX36-F1
#
_entry.id   AF-A0A6L3ZX36-F1
#
_cell.length_a   1.000
_cell.length_b   1.000
_cell.length_c   1.000
_cell.angle_alpha   90.00
_cell.angle_beta   90.00
_cell.angle_gamma   90.00
#
_symmetry.space_group_name_H-M   'P 1'
#
loop_
_entity.id
_entity.type
_entity.pdbx_description
1 polymer ?
#
loop_
_entity_poly.entity_id
_entity_poly.type
_entity_poly.pdbx_seq_one_letter_code
_entity_poly.pdbx_strand_id
1 'polypeptide(L)'
;GPSKTTVVDVARALGVSHGSVYRHFESKAALRDAVAERWLGRLSQQLADIAADSGPAPQRLRRWLDMLINYKQGQSRSDPELFANYLELVNESREVVTAHVSTLLSHLTQILSDGMARGEFSIDDPAQAARVVLDATTRFHNPVHVREWSDPHIHDAFEAVWSLLMIGLGAA
;
A
#
# COMPACT_ATOMS: atom_id res chain seq x y z
N GLY A 1 -2.21 -16.07 -29.24
CA GLY A 1 -0.88 -15.43 -29.24
C GLY A 1 -0.37 -15.34 -27.82
N PRO A 2 0.94 -15.30 -27.58
CA PRO A 2 1.53 -15.36 -26.23
C PRO A 2 1.38 -14.04 -25.44
N SER A 3 0.20 -13.41 -25.46
CA SER A 3 0.04 -12.00 -25.06
C SER A 3 -1.29 -11.65 -24.37
N LYS A 4 -1.84 -12.53 -23.53
CA LYS A 4 -2.80 -12.15 -22.48
C LYS A 4 -2.69 -13.12 -21.31
N THR A 5 -1.94 -12.76 -20.28
CA THR A 5 -2.10 -13.39 -18.97
C THR A 5 -3.57 -13.20 -18.56
N THR A 6 -4.27 -14.29 -18.28
CA THR A 6 -5.69 -14.22 -17.93
C THR A 6 -5.85 -14.03 -16.43
N VAL A 7 -7.00 -13.51 -15.98
CA VAL A 7 -7.37 -13.45 -14.53
C VAL A 7 -7.19 -14.82 -13.86
N VAL A 8 -7.37 -15.90 -14.62
CA VAL A 8 -7.19 -17.29 -14.17
C VAL A 8 -5.72 -17.62 -13.92
N ASP A 9 -4.80 -17.13 -14.73
CA ASP A 9 -3.36 -17.36 -14.56
C ASP A 9 -2.84 -16.59 -13.33
N VAL A 10 -3.31 -15.35 -13.13
CA VAL A 10 -3.01 -14.55 -11.93
C VAL A 10 -3.61 -15.20 -10.68
N ALA A 11 -4.87 -15.65 -10.73
CA ALA A 11 -5.51 -16.35 -9.61
C ALA A 11 -4.77 -17.64 -9.23
N ARG A 12 -4.26 -18.40 -10.22
CA ARG A 12 -3.45 -19.58 -10.00
C ARG A 12 -2.11 -19.24 -9.33
N ALA A 13 -1.41 -18.21 -9.80
CA ALA A 13 -0.17 -17.72 -9.19
C ALA A 13 -0.37 -17.26 -7.73
N LEU A 14 -1.56 -16.75 -7.40
CA LEU A 14 -1.96 -16.40 -6.04
C LEU A 14 -2.34 -17.59 -5.16
N GLY A 15 -2.41 -18.80 -5.70
CA GLY A 15 -2.86 -19.99 -4.98
C GLY A 15 -4.38 -20.04 -4.82
N VAL A 16 -5.15 -19.65 -5.84
CA VAL A 16 -6.59 -19.96 -5.98
C VAL A 16 -6.73 -21.06 -7.04
N SER A 17 -7.52 -22.11 -6.78
CA SER A 17 -7.59 -23.27 -7.68
C SER A 17 -8.48 -23.02 -8.92
N HIS A 18 -8.04 -23.51 -10.09
CA HIS A 18 -8.75 -23.35 -11.37
C HIS A 18 -10.21 -23.86 -11.37
N GLY A 19 -10.48 -24.95 -10.64
CA GLY A 19 -11.81 -25.56 -10.56
C GLY A 19 -12.78 -24.88 -9.58
N SER A 20 -12.26 -24.14 -8.59
CA SER A 20 -13.08 -23.44 -7.59
C SER A 20 -13.45 -22.02 -8.02
N VAL A 21 -12.63 -21.39 -8.88
CA VAL A 21 -12.79 -20.00 -9.32
C VAL A 21 -14.17 -19.73 -9.95
N TYR A 22 -14.56 -20.45 -10.99
CA TYR A 22 -15.83 -20.15 -11.68
C TYR A 22 -17.09 -20.63 -10.95
N ARG A 23 -16.95 -21.45 -9.89
CA ARG A 23 -18.08 -21.86 -9.05
C ARG A 23 -18.32 -20.90 -7.87
N HIS A 24 -17.30 -20.16 -7.43
CA HIS A 24 -17.40 -19.23 -6.30
C HIS A 24 -17.59 -17.77 -6.72
N PHE A 25 -17.28 -17.42 -7.97
CA PHE A 25 -17.41 -16.04 -8.44
C PHE A 25 -18.50 -15.93 -9.51
N GLU A 26 -19.52 -15.13 -9.20
CA GLU A 26 -20.71 -14.91 -10.03
C GLU A 26 -20.38 -14.22 -11.37
N SER A 27 -19.22 -13.57 -11.48
CA SER A 27 -18.78 -12.89 -12.70
C SER A 27 -17.25 -12.81 -12.80
N LYS A 28 -16.77 -12.46 -14.00
CA LYS A 28 -15.35 -12.10 -14.20
C LYS A 28 -14.93 -10.91 -13.35
N ALA A 29 -15.82 -9.92 -13.13
CA ALA A 29 -15.54 -8.77 -12.28
C ALA A 29 -15.32 -9.22 -10.83
N ALA A 30 -16.21 -10.05 -10.29
CA ALA A 30 -16.09 -10.58 -8.93
C ALA A 30 -14.79 -11.38 -8.71
N LEU A 31 -14.34 -12.14 -9.72
CA LEU A 31 -13.03 -12.80 -9.66
C LEU A 31 -11.86 -11.80 -9.63
N ARG A 32 -11.93 -10.72 -10.41
CA ARG A 32 -10.88 -9.68 -10.41
C ARG A 32 -10.81 -8.97 -9.07
N ASP A 33 -11.96 -8.60 -8.52
CA ASP A 33 -12.05 -7.95 -7.21
C ASP A 33 -11.43 -8.84 -6.14
N ALA A 34 -11.81 -10.12 -6.08
CA ALA A 34 -11.24 -11.07 -5.11
C ALA A 34 -9.73 -11.28 -5.26
N VAL A 35 -9.21 -11.26 -6.50
CA VAL A 35 -7.77 -11.32 -6.77
C VAL A 35 -7.07 -10.05 -6.25
N ALA A 36 -7.63 -8.87 -6.54
CA ALA A 36 -7.10 -7.58 -6.08
C ALA A 36 -7.13 -7.49 -4.55
N GLU A 37 -8.25 -7.87 -3.92
CA GLU A 37 -8.42 -7.92 -2.46
C GLU A 37 -7.40 -8.85 -1.80
N ARG A 38 -7.21 -10.06 -2.33
CA ARG A 38 -6.22 -10.99 -1.77
C ARG A 38 -4.80 -10.45 -1.86
N TRP A 39 -4.46 -9.81 -2.97
CA TRP A 39 -3.14 -9.23 -3.17
C TRP A 39 -2.88 -8.05 -2.22
N LEU A 40 -3.86 -7.17 -2.06
CA LEU A 40 -3.78 -6.01 -1.16
C LEU A 40 -3.88 -6.41 0.32
N GLY A 41 -4.69 -7.42 0.65
CA GLY A 41 -4.96 -7.86 2.02
C GLY A 41 -3.71 -8.36 2.76
N ARG A 42 -2.79 -9.06 2.06
CA ARG A 42 -1.51 -9.50 2.65
C ARG A 42 -0.63 -8.34 3.12
N LEU A 43 -0.64 -7.25 2.36
CA LEU A 43 0.06 -6.03 2.73
C LEU A 43 -0.69 -5.30 3.85
N SER A 44 -2.02 -5.16 3.72
CA SER A 44 -2.86 -4.50 4.71
C SER A 44 -2.69 -5.10 6.11
N GLN A 45 -2.59 -6.42 6.25
CA GLN A 45 -2.40 -7.06 7.55
C GLN A 45 -1.06 -6.66 8.20
N GLN A 46 0.05 -6.73 7.47
CA GLN A 46 1.36 -6.35 8.00
C GLN A 46 1.41 -4.86 8.41
N LEU A 47 0.75 -4.01 7.62
CA LEU A 47 0.61 -2.59 7.93
C LEU A 47 -0.27 -2.35 9.16
N ALA A 48 -1.33 -3.14 9.33
CA ALA A 48 -2.20 -3.07 10.51
C ALA A 48 -1.44 -3.47 11.78
N ASP A 49 -0.61 -4.51 11.71
CA ASP A 49 0.19 -4.98 12.85
C ASP A 49 1.19 -3.89 13.31
N ILE A 50 1.86 -3.21 12.37
CA ILE A 50 2.74 -2.06 12.68
C ILE A 50 1.94 -0.88 13.25
N ALA A 51 0.75 -0.63 12.68
CA ALA A 51 -0.13 0.43 13.14
C ALA A 51 -0.72 0.15 14.52
N ALA A 52 -0.82 -1.09 14.98
CA ALA A 52 -1.31 -1.46 16.30
C ALA A 52 -0.21 -1.60 17.37
N ASP A 53 1.07 -1.52 16.98
CA ASP A 53 2.21 -1.67 17.89
C ASP A 53 2.23 -0.59 18.99
N SER A 54 2.74 -0.91 20.18
CA SER A 54 2.78 0.00 21.34
C SER A 54 3.98 0.95 21.35
N GLY A 55 4.96 0.78 20.46
CA GLY A 55 6.17 1.61 20.40
C GLY A 55 5.93 3.09 20.04
N PRO A 56 7.02 3.90 20.01
CA PRO A 56 6.95 5.32 19.65
C PRO A 56 6.34 5.54 18.27
N ALA A 57 5.42 6.49 18.15
CA ALA A 57 4.67 6.76 16.93
C ALA A 57 5.57 7.20 15.75
N PRO A 58 6.61 8.05 15.91
CA PRO A 58 7.58 8.34 14.85
C PRO A 58 8.20 7.09 14.22
N GLN A 59 8.60 6.13 15.06
CA GLN A 59 9.26 4.90 14.63
C GLN A 59 8.27 3.92 13.98
N ARG A 60 7.03 3.86 14.50
CA ARG A 60 5.94 3.11 13.87
C ARG A 60 5.60 3.68 12.50
N LEU A 61 5.46 4.99 12.38
CA LEU A 61 5.18 5.66 11.11
C LEU A 61 6.28 5.37 10.07
N ARG A 62 7.55 5.46 10.49
CA ARG A 62 8.68 5.14 9.63
C ARG A 62 8.61 3.70 9.13
N ARG A 63 8.49 2.73 10.05
CA ARG A 63 8.39 1.31 9.70
C ARG A 63 7.19 1.03 8.79
N TRP A 64 6.08 1.71 9.01
CA TRP A 64 4.86 1.55 8.22
C TRP A 64 5.09 1.99 6.77
N LEU A 65 5.69 3.18 6.56
CA LEU A 65 6.02 3.68 5.22
C LEU A 65 7.07 2.80 4.54
N ASP A 66 8.13 2.42 5.25
CA ASP A 66 9.17 1.52 4.73
C ASP A 66 8.57 0.17 4.31
N MET A 67 7.63 -0.38 5.10
CA MET A 67 6.95 -1.63 4.75
C MET A 67 6.12 -1.50 3.47
N LEU A 68 5.31 -0.43 3.37
CA LEU A 68 4.50 -0.15 2.19
C LEU A 68 5.37 0.01 0.93
N ILE A 69 6.43 0.82 1.01
CA ILE A 69 7.37 1.09 -0.07
C ILE A 69 8.09 -0.21 -0.49
N ASN A 70 8.74 -0.88 0.46
CA ASN A 70 9.54 -2.06 0.18
C ASN A 70 8.70 -3.22 -0.36
N TYR A 71 7.48 -3.41 0.14
CA TYR A 71 6.58 -4.43 -0.38
C TYR A 71 6.19 -4.14 -1.84
N LYS A 72 5.73 -2.93 -2.16
CA LYS A 72 5.28 -2.58 -3.52
C LYS A 72 6.43 -2.62 -4.52
N GLN A 73 7.58 -2.06 -4.16
CA GLN A 73 8.77 -2.08 -5.02
C GLN A 73 9.42 -3.47 -5.10
N GLY A 74 9.37 -4.26 -4.03
CA GLY A 74 9.86 -5.63 -4.02
C GLY A 74 9.07 -6.49 -5.00
N GLN A 75 7.74 -6.40 -4.96
CA GLN A 75 6.85 -7.12 -5.88
C GLN A 75 7.07 -6.71 -7.34
N SER A 76 7.32 -5.42 -7.62
CA SER A 76 7.60 -4.97 -8.99
C SER A 76 8.92 -5.50 -9.54
N ARG A 77 9.91 -5.79 -8.68
CA ARG A 77 11.20 -6.36 -9.07
C ARG A 77 11.19 -7.88 -9.15
N SER A 78 10.50 -8.56 -8.23
CA SER A 78 10.52 -10.03 -8.15
C SER A 78 9.75 -10.69 -9.29
N ASP A 79 8.63 -10.10 -9.70
CA ASP A 79 7.81 -10.61 -10.81
C ASP A 79 7.14 -9.44 -11.54
N PRO A 80 7.87 -8.76 -12.46
CA PRO A 80 7.37 -7.56 -13.14
C PRO A 80 6.11 -7.82 -13.98
N GLU A 81 6.01 -9.00 -14.60
CA GLU A 81 4.84 -9.37 -15.41
C GLU A 81 3.61 -9.58 -14.51
N LEU A 82 3.75 -10.33 -13.42
CA LEU A 82 2.66 -10.53 -12.48
C LEU A 82 2.26 -9.22 -11.79
N PHE A 83 3.24 -8.37 -11.44
CA PHE A 83 2.98 -7.04 -10.89
C PHE A 83 2.18 -6.17 -11.87
N ALA A 84 2.59 -6.08 -13.14
CA ALA A 84 1.86 -5.33 -14.16
C ALA A 84 0.41 -5.83 -14.31
N ASN A 85 0.21 -7.15 -14.34
CA ASN A 85 -1.13 -7.74 -14.40
C ASN A 85 -1.98 -7.39 -13.16
N TYR A 86 -1.40 -7.33 -11.96
CA TYR A 86 -2.14 -6.84 -10.77
C TYR A 86 -2.56 -5.38 -10.93
N LEU A 87 -1.69 -4.53 -11.45
CA LEU A 87 -2.02 -3.12 -11.61
C LEU A 87 -3.19 -2.92 -12.55
N GLU A 88 -3.26 -3.69 -13.64
CA GLU A 88 -4.42 -3.67 -14.55
C GLU A 88 -5.69 -4.08 -13.81
N LEU A 89 -5.66 -5.18 -13.05
CA LEU A 89 -6.80 -5.67 -12.28
C LEU A 89 -7.26 -4.66 -11.22
N VAL A 90 -6.31 -4.10 -10.46
CA VAL A 90 -6.57 -3.10 -9.42
C VAL A 90 -7.13 -1.81 -10.03
N ASN A 91 -6.63 -1.36 -11.18
CA ASN A 91 -7.15 -0.18 -11.88
C ASN A 91 -8.58 -0.38 -12.42
N GLU A 92 -8.96 -1.61 -12.76
CA GLU A 92 -10.34 -1.95 -13.15
C GLU A 92 -11.28 -2.00 -11.93
N SER A 93 -10.76 -2.27 -10.72
CA SER A 93 -11.52 -2.43 -9.47
C SER A 93 -11.51 -1.17 -8.60
N ARG A 94 -12.24 -0.12 -9.03
CA ARG A 94 -12.30 1.19 -8.31
C ARG A 94 -12.71 1.08 -6.84
N GLU A 95 -13.68 0.24 -6.52
CA GLU A 95 -14.15 0.06 -5.14
C GLU A 95 -13.08 -0.57 -4.25
N VAL A 96 -12.37 -1.58 -4.75
CA VAL A 96 -11.26 -2.23 -4.05
C VAL A 96 -10.10 -1.25 -3.79
N VAL A 97 -9.77 -0.40 -4.77
CA VAL A 97 -8.76 0.66 -4.59
C VAL A 97 -9.20 1.67 -3.53
N THR A 98 -10.46 2.10 -3.59
CA THR A 98 -11.01 3.07 -2.62
C THR A 98 -10.98 2.51 -1.20
N ALA A 99 -11.40 1.25 -1.03
CA ALA A 99 -11.32 0.54 0.23
C ALA A 99 -9.88 0.43 0.74
N HIS A 100 -8.93 0.08 -0.14
CA HIS A 100 -7.51 0.01 0.22
C HIS A 100 -6.95 1.34 0.70
N VAL A 101 -7.20 2.44 -0.03
CA VAL A 101 -6.76 3.78 0.37
C VAL A 101 -7.38 4.18 1.71
N SER A 102 -8.67 3.88 1.93
CA SER A 102 -9.34 4.11 3.21
C SER A 102 -8.67 3.35 4.36
N THR A 103 -8.28 2.08 4.14
CA THR A 103 -7.52 1.28 5.10
C THR A 103 -6.15 1.91 5.41
N LEU A 104 -5.40 2.34 4.39
CA LEU A 104 -4.10 3.01 4.59
C LEU A 104 -4.25 4.29 5.43
N LEU A 105 -5.24 5.12 5.12
CA LEU A 105 -5.53 6.33 5.87
C LEU A 105 -5.94 6.03 7.31
N SER A 106 -6.71 4.97 7.56
CA SER A 106 -7.09 4.54 8.90
C SER A 106 -5.86 4.16 9.74
N HIS A 107 -4.92 3.39 9.18
CA HIS A 107 -3.67 3.03 9.86
C HIS A 107 -2.81 4.25 10.20
N LEU A 108 -2.61 5.15 9.24
CA LEU A 108 -1.84 6.37 9.44
C LEU A 108 -2.51 7.27 10.49
N THR A 109 -3.83 7.41 10.44
CA THR A 109 -4.61 8.19 11.42
C THR A 109 -4.42 7.62 12.82
N GLN A 110 -4.46 6.30 12.99
CA GLN A 110 -4.20 5.65 14.27
C GLN A 110 -2.80 5.99 14.80
N ILE A 111 -1.75 5.79 14.00
CA ILE A 111 -0.35 6.09 14.42
C ILE A 111 -0.19 7.55 14.84
N LEU A 112 -0.73 8.48 14.03
CA LEU A 112 -0.64 9.91 14.29
C LEU A 112 -1.45 10.33 15.53
N SER A 113 -2.62 9.72 15.74
CA SER A 113 -3.45 9.99 16.92
C SER A 113 -2.78 9.50 18.20
N ASP A 114 -2.16 8.31 18.16
CA ASP A 114 -1.39 7.78 19.29
C ASP A 114 -0.19 8.67 19.63
N GLY A 115 0.52 9.18 18.63
CA GLY A 115 1.64 10.09 18.81
C GLY A 115 1.21 11.44 19.38
N MET A 116 0.12 12.01 18.85
CA MET A 116 -0.48 13.24 19.39
C MET A 116 -0.90 13.08 20.85
N ALA A 117 -1.58 11.99 21.20
CA ALA A 117 -2.00 11.71 22.58
C ALA A 117 -0.82 11.55 23.56
N ARG A 118 0.34 11.12 23.06
CA ARG A 118 1.57 10.97 23.84
C ARG A 118 2.49 12.20 23.79
N GLY A 119 2.10 13.25 23.07
CA GLY A 119 2.93 14.45 22.88
C GLY A 119 4.17 14.21 22.01
N GLU A 120 4.20 13.11 21.25
CA GLU A 120 5.27 12.77 20.31
C GLU A 120 5.12 13.52 18.97
N PHE A 121 3.91 14.00 18.66
CA PHE A 121 3.60 14.86 17.53
C PHE A 121 2.83 16.10 17.99
N SER A 122 3.08 17.24 17.32
CA SER A 122 2.37 18.49 17.53
C SER A 122 1.48 18.79 16.31
N ILE A 123 0.33 18.11 16.24
CA ILE A 123 -0.64 18.20 15.14
C ILE A 123 -2.06 18.44 15.67
N ASP A 124 -2.89 19.15 14.90
CA ASP A 124 -4.28 19.47 15.30
C ASP A 124 -5.30 18.43 14.81
N ASP A 125 -5.14 17.92 13.58
CA ASP A 125 -6.04 16.94 12.96
C ASP A 125 -5.23 15.74 12.42
N PRO A 126 -5.20 14.61 13.17
CA PRO A 126 -4.51 13.39 12.75
C PRO A 126 -5.01 12.82 11.41
N ALA A 127 -6.29 12.97 11.08
CA ALA A 127 -6.85 12.45 9.85
C ALA A 127 -6.45 13.30 8.64
N GLN A 128 -6.36 14.62 8.81
CA GLN A 128 -5.78 15.50 7.78
C GLN A 128 -4.29 15.24 7.60
N ALA A 129 -3.54 15.13 8.70
CA ALA A 129 -2.11 14.81 8.64
C ALA A 129 -1.86 13.46 7.96
N ALA A 130 -2.69 12.43 8.21
CA ALA A 130 -2.61 11.14 7.54
C ALA A 130 -2.76 11.25 6.02
N ARG A 131 -3.70 12.06 5.53
CA ARG A 131 -3.87 12.33 4.09
C ARG A 131 -2.64 12.99 3.49
N VAL A 132 -2.12 14.02 4.15
CA VAL A 132 -0.91 14.73 3.70
C VAL A 132 0.31 13.81 3.65
N VAL A 133 0.50 12.96 4.66
CA VAL A 133 1.60 11.98 4.68
C VAL A 133 1.48 10.99 3.50
N LEU A 134 0.27 10.46 3.25
CA LEU A 134 0.05 9.53 2.15
C LEU A 134 0.26 10.20 0.79
N ASP A 135 -0.24 11.41 0.60
CA ASP A 135 -0.09 12.18 -0.64
C ASP A 135 1.38 12.53 -0.89
N ALA A 136 2.08 13.04 0.12
CA ALA A 136 3.50 13.42 0.03
C ALA A 136 4.42 12.23 -0.29
N THR A 137 4.03 11.01 0.12
CA THR A 137 4.84 9.80 -0.08
C THR A 137 4.38 8.96 -1.29
N THR A 138 3.34 9.39 -2.01
CA THR A 138 2.75 8.66 -3.14
C THR A 138 3.78 8.23 -4.18
N ARG A 139 4.77 9.08 -4.51
CA ARG A 139 5.84 8.77 -5.48
C ARG A 139 6.59 7.47 -5.17
N PHE A 140 6.71 7.11 -3.90
CA PHE A 140 7.59 6.03 -3.45
C PHE A 140 6.91 4.66 -3.39
N HIS A 141 5.56 4.62 -3.38
CA HIS A 141 4.81 3.38 -3.22
C HIS A 141 3.63 3.21 -4.18
N ASN A 142 3.12 4.28 -4.79
CA ASN A 142 1.99 4.19 -5.71
C ASN A 142 2.46 3.63 -7.07
N PRO A 143 1.88 2.51 -7.54
CA PRO A 143 2.35 1.85 -8.75
C PRO A 143 2.32 2.69 -10.04
N VAL A 144 1.59 3.81 -10.08
CA VAL A 144 1.66 4.75 -11.21
C VAL A 144 3.09 5.28 -11.43
N HIS A 145 3.91 5.31 -10.37
CA HIS A 145 5.30 5.75 -10.38
C HIS A 145 6.30 4.59 -10.52
N VAL A 146 5.87 3.37 -10.87
CA VAL A 146 6.76 2.19 -10.91
C VAL A 146 8.04 2.39 -11.74
N ARG A 147 7.98 3.18 -12.81
CA ARG A 147 9.14 3.49 -13.66
C ARG A 147 10.18 4.35 -12.92
N GLU A 148 9.73 5.22 -12.03
CA GLU A 148 10.57 6.12 -11.25
C GLU A 148 11.30 5.41 -10.10
N TRP A 149 10.80 4.26 -9.64
CA TRP A 149 11.42 3.52 -8.52
C TRP A 149 12.79 2.92 -8.84
N SER A 150 13.19 2.92 -10.12
CA SER A 150 14.52 2.51 -10.56
C SER A 150 15.57 3.63 -10.49
N ASP A 151 15.14 4.87 -10.20
CA ASP A 151 16.03 6.01 -10.00
C ASP A 151 17.01 5.72 -8.84
N PRO A 152 18.33 5.79 -9.05
CA PRO A 152 19.32 5.53 -8.00
C PRO A 152 19.18 6.49 -6.80
N HIS A 153 18.55 7.65 -6.99
CA HIS A 153 18.31 8.65 -5.94
C HIS A 153 16.91 8.56 -5.31
N ILE A 154 16.11 7.54 -5.64
CA ILE A 154 14.74 7.42 -5.11
C ILE A 154 14.70 7.36 -3.59
N HIS A 155 15.71 6.72 -2.97
CA HIS A 155 15.84 6.63 -1.53
C HIS A 155 16.18 7.98 -0.90
N ASP A 156 17.19 8.69 -1.44
CA ASP A 156 17.56 10.03 -0.97
C ASP A 156 16.38 11.02 -1.07
N ALA A 157 15.59 10.92 -2.14
CA ALA A 157 14.38 11.71 -2.31
C ALA A 157 13.32 11.39 -1.25
N PHE A 158 13.15 10.11 -0.87
CA PHE A 158 12.27 9.72 0.22
C PHE A 158 12.76 10.27 1.57
N GLU A 159 14.06 10.17 1.86
CA GLU A 159 14.62 10.71 3.11
C GLU A 159 14.43 12.23 3.24
N ALA A 160 14.54 12.97 2.13
CA ALA A 160 14.27 14.40 2.10
C ALA A 160 12.79 14.72 2.42
N VAL A 161 11.85 13.99 1.81
CA VAL A 161 10.42 14.13 2.11
C VAL A 161 10.12 13.74 3.56
N TRP A 162 10.65 12.61 4.02
CA TRP A 162 10.52 12.12 5.39
C TRP A 162 10.98 13.18 6.40
N SER A 163 12.15 13.78 6.18
CA SER A 163 12.70 14.81 7.08
C SER A 163 11.77 16.01 7.21
N LEU A 164 11.20 16.51 6.11
CA LEU A 164 10.23 17.61 6.12
C LEU A 164 8.90 17.21 6.77
N LEU A 165 8.42 15.99 6.53
CA LEU A 165 7.22 15.47 7.19
C LEU A 165 7.41 15.42 8.71
N MET A 166 8.55 14.95 9.21
CA MET A 166 8.81 14.88 10.65
C MET A 166 8.88 16.25 11.30
N ILE A 167 9.46 17.25 10.63
CA ILE A 167 9.43 18.64 11.08
C ILE A 167 7.98 19.17 11.09
N GLY A 168 7.22 18.93 10.01
CA GLY A 168 5.84 19.39 9.87
C GLY A 168 4.86 18.74 10.86
N LEU A 169 5.13 17.50 11.26
CA LEU A 169 4.40 16.79 12.31
C LEU A 169 4.80 17.25 13.73
N GLY A 170 5.82 18.10 13.86
CA GLY A 170 6.36 18.54 15.15
C GLY A 170 6.86 17.36 15.98
N ALA A 171 7.50 16.38 15.34
CA ALA A 171 8.00 15.20 16.01
C ALA A 171 9.15 15.57 16.96
N ALA A 172 9.01 15.16 18.23
CA ALA A 172 9.99 15.39 19.29
C ALA A 172 11.15 14.39 19.28
#